data_AF-A0A1Y5IHD1-F1
#
_entry.id   AF-A0A1Y5IHD1-F1
#
_cell.length_a   1.000
_cell.length_b   1.000
_cell.length_c   1.000
_cell.angle_alpha   90.00
_cell.angle_beta   90.00
_cell.angle_gamma   90.00
#
_symmetry.space_group_name_H-M   'P 1'
#
loop_
_entity.id
_entity.type
_entity.pdbx_description
1 polymer ?
#
loop_
_entity_poly.entity_id
_entity_poly.type
_entity_poly.pdbx_seq_one_letter_code
_entity_poly.pdbx_strand_id
1 'polypeptide(L)'
;MEARSAKTAPGANARREAAFREMISRNAAREDNASALARATSVDALLVFGCDGVLPEIVNGRVAMIGVVTGIASEVITGKGFAQQLAWNLSHGVSEVIIAGVIVASCLPAFKVEADGETVFGTGACKWKRDGTARAERGYLVDPLNLDPRTLPGKDTVLGRVGFVPFVEMLNARLAMLTIIALFVGEPLVGHPFFTAP
;
A
#
# COMPACT_ATOMS: atom_id res chain seq x y z
N MET A 1 -24.93 -31.29 20.56
CA MET A 1 -23.55 -31.10 21.04
C MET A 1 -22.79 -30.34 19.97
N GLU A 2 -22.75 -29.00 20.06
CA GLU A 2 -21.89 -28.20 19.19
C GLU A 2 -20.43 -28.50 19.54
N ALA A 3 -19.65 -28.94 18.56
CA ALA A 3 -18.21 -29.05 18.71
C ALA A 3 -17.66 -27.66 19.00
N ARG A 4 -17.29 -27.38 20.27
CA ARG A 4 -16.56 -26.17 20.66
C ARG A 4 -15.37 -26.03 19.71
N SER A 5 -15.41 -25.03 18.84
CA SER A 5 -14.34 -24.75 17.88
C SER A 5 -13.01 -24.71 18.63
N ALA A 6 -12.02 -25.45 18.17
CA ALA A 6 -10.68 -25.48 18.78
C ALA A 6 -10.05 -24.07 18.89
N LYS A 7 -10.62 -23.08 18.19
CA LYS A 7 -10.24 -21.66 18.28
C LYS A 7 -10.69 -20.96 19.56
N THR A 8 -11.77 -21.40 20.22
CA THR A 8 -12.37 -20.76 21.41
C THR A 8 -12.13 -21.52 22.72
N ALA A 9 -11.27 -22.54 22.71
CA ALA A 9 -10.94 -23.28 23.93
C ALA A 9 -10.15 -22.41 24.93
N PRO A 10 -10.45 -22.48 26.24
CA PRO A 10 -9.67 -21.77 27.27
C PRO A 10 -8.20 -22.23 27.22
N GLY A 11 -7.27 -21.28 27.15
CA GLY A 11 -5.83 -21.55 26.99
C GLY A 11 -5.34 -21.81 25.55
N ALA A 12 -6.20 -21.72 24.53
CA ALA A 12 -5.77 -21.76 23.13
C ALA A 12 -4.94 -20.52 22.74
N ASN A 13 -5.30 -19.34 23.27
CA ASN A 13 -4.58 -18.09 22.97
C ASN A 13 -3.17 -18.07 23.58
N ALA A 14 -3.02 -18.47 24.85
CA ALA A 14 -1.71 -18.55 25.50
C ALA A 14 -0.75 -19.52 24.79
N ARG A 15 -1.25 -20.67 24.33
CA ARG A 15 -0.46 -21.64 23.55
C ARG A 15 -0.05 -21.09 22.18
N ARG A 16 -0.94 -20.33 21.52
CA ARG A 16 -0.62 -19.64 20.25
C ARG A 16 0.43 -18.56 20.44
N GLU A 17 0.33 -17.78 21.50
CA GLU A 17 1.32 -16.75 21.82
C GLU A 17 2.69 -17.35 22.10
N ALA A 18 2.75 -18.45 22.87
CA ALA A 18 4.00 -19.17 23.11
C ALA A 18 4.60 -19.74 21.81
N ALA A 19 3.79 -20.43 21.00
CA ALA A 19 4.21 -20.97 19.72
C ALA A 19 4.66 -19.88 18.74
N PHE A 20 3.97 -18.74 18.73
CA PHE A 20 4.32 -17.58 17.92
C PHE A 20 5.67 -16.99 18.35
N ARG A 21 5.90 -16.79 19.66
CA ARG A 21 7.20 -16.31 20.17
C ARG A 21 8.35 -17.23 19.79
N GLU A 22 8.14 -18.55 19.89
CA GLU A 22 9.15 -19.55 19.50
C GLU A 22 9.37 -19.59 17.98
N MET A 23 8.33 -19.38 17.18
CA MET A 23 8.47 -19.24 15.72
C MET A 23 9.29 -17.99 15.37
N ILE A 24 9.00 -16.85 16.01
CA ILE A 24 9.70 -15.59 15.77
C ILE A 24 11.17 -15.70 16.17
N SER A 25 11.49 -16.26 17.34
CA SER A 25 12.89 -16.40 17.77
C SER A 25 13.70 -17.26 16.81
N ARG A 26 13.11 -18.34 16.29
CA ARG A 26 13.72 -19.17 15.24
C ARG A 26 13.88 -18.44 13.93
N ASN A 27 12.90 -17.63 13.53
CA ASN A 27 12.97 -16.86 12.30
C ASN A 27 14.03 -15.75 12.37
N ALA A 28 14.13 -15.04 13.49
CA ALA A 28 15.16 -14.03 13.70
C ALA A 28 16.57 -14.61 13.55
N ALA A 29 16.82 -15.78 14.17
CA ALA A 29 18.11 -16.48 14.04
C ALA A 29 18.41 -16.96 12.60
N ARG A 30 17.38 -17.26 11.81
CA ARG A 30 17.51 -17.60 10.38
C ARG A 30 17.73 -16.36 9.52
N GLU A 31 17.04 -15.27 9.83
CA GLU A 31 17.16 -14.01 9.11
C GLU A 31 18.57 -13.45 9.18
N ASP A 32 19.25 -13.51 10.34
CA ASP A 32 20.63 -13.05 10.48
C ASP A 32 21.61 -13.78 9.53
N ASN A 33 21.34 -15.06 9.25
CA ASN A 33 22.17 -15.91 8.40
C ASN A 33 21.70 -15.98 6.94
N ALA A 34 20.59 -15.32 6.58
CA ALA A 34 20.00 -15.43 5.25
C ALA A 34 20.76 -14.59 4.21
N SER A 35 20.99 -15.17 3.02
CA SER A 35 21.46 -14.43 1.85
C SER A 35 20.40 -13.43 1.36
N ALA A 36 20.82 -12.35 0.69
CA ALA A 36 19.93 -11.33 0.13
C ALA A 36 18.88 -11.93 -0.83
N LEU A 37 19.25 -12.96 -1.60
CA LEU A 37 18.32 -13.66 -2.49
C LEU A 37 17.21 -14.39 -1.70
N ALA A 38 17.58 -15.04 -0.60
CA ALA A 38 16.62 -15.73 0.26
C ALA A 38 15.64 -14.75 0.93
N ARG A 39 16.08 -13.52 1.23
CA ARG A 39 15.21 -12.43 1.70
C ARG A 39 14.28 -11.94 0.58
N ALA A 40 14.78 -11.79 -0.65
CA ALA A 40 13.98 -11.34 -1.79
C ALA A 40 12.89 -12.34 -2.20
N THR A 41 13.12 -13.64 -2.02
CA THR A 41 12.12 -14.70 -2.27
C THR A 41 11.39 -15.13 -1.00
N SER A 42 11.52 -14.39 0.09
CA SER A 42 10.85 -14.72 1.36
C SER A 42 9.34 -14.54 1.24
N VAL A 43 8.60 -15.22 2.12
CA VAL A 43 7.14 -15.05 2.22
C VAL A 43 6.78 -13.59 2.50
N ASP A 44 7.57 -12.91 3.33
CA ASP A 44 7.39 -11.48 3.61
C ASP A 44 7.60 -10.61 2.37
N ALA A 45 8.65 -10.87 1.59
CA ALA A 45 8.86 -10.15 0.33
C ALA A 45 7.74 -10.39 -0.69
N LEU A 46 7.21 -11.61 -0.78
CA LEU A 46 6.08 -11.92 -1.66
C LEU A 46 4.78 -11.26 -1.20
N LEU A 47 4.53 -11.19 0.11
CA LEU A 47 3.35 -10.53 0.67
C LEU A 47 3.42 -9.00 0.63
N VAL A 48 4.63 -8.42 0.54
CA VAL A 48 4.81 -6.97 0.39
C VAL A 48 4.85 -6.58 -1.09
N PHE A 49 5.70 -7.21 -1.89
CA PHE A 49 6.00 -6.80 -3.28
C PHE A 49 5.31 -7.65 -4.35
N GLY A 50 4.71 -8.80 -4.01
CA GLY A 50 4.02 -9.66 -4.97
C GLY A 50 2.75 -8.99 -5.52
N CYS A 51 2.20 -9.53 -6.61
CA CYS A 51 1.00 -8.97 -7.27
C CYS A 51 -0.23 -8.86 -6.35
N ASP A 52 -0.31 -9.74 -5.35
CA ASP A 52 -1.35 -9.79 -4.32
C ASP A 52 -0.82 -9.27 -2.97
N GLY A 53 0.27 -8.49 -3.03
CA GLY A 53 0.90 -7.84 -1.91
C GLY A 53 0.35 -6.44 -1.68
N VAL A 54 0.68 -5.89 -0.53
CA VAL A 54 0.13 -4.60 -0.08
C VAL A 54 0.73 -3.42 -0.88
N LEU A 55 2.01 -3.50 -1.25
CA LEU A 55 2.72 -2.37 -1.84
C LEU A 55 2.27 -2.02 -3.27
N PRO A 56 2.03 -2.99 -4.20
CA PRO A 56 1.60 -2.66 -5.56
C PRO A 56 0.28 -1.91 -5.63
N GLU A 57 -0.71 -2.25 -4.79
CA GLU A 57 -1.99 -1.53 -4.77
C GLU A 57 -1.80 -0.07 -4.35
N ILE A 58 -1.02 0.17 -3.30
CA ILE A 58 -0.74 1.51 -2.76
C ILE A 58 0.06 2.34 -3.77
N VAL A 59 1.14 1.77 -4.33
CA VAL A 59 1.99 2.47 -5.29
C VAL A 59 1.20 2.82 -6.55
N ASN A 60 0.47 1.86 -7.12
CA ASN A 60 -0.34 2.12 -8.31
C ASN A 60 -1.43 3.15 -8.02
N GLY A 61 -2.07 3.06 -6.84
CA GLY A 61 -3.05 4.02 -6.38
C GLY A 61 -2.51 5.45 -6.28
N ARG A 62 -1.36 5.63 -5.64
CA ARG A 62 -0.70 6.94 -5.47
C ARG A 62 -0.21 7.52 -6.79
N VAL A 63 0.40 6.69 -7.64
CA VAL A 63 0.81 7.08 -9.00
C VAL A 63 -0.42 7.48 -9.80
N ALA A 64 -1.53 6.74 -9.70
CA ALA A 64 -2.77 7.07 -10.38
C ALA A 64 -3.36 8.40 -9.90
N MET A 65 -3.39 8.65 -8.58
CA MET A 65 -3.86 9.93 -8.03
C MET A 65 -3.05 11.11 -8.56
N ILE A 66 -1.72 11.00 -8.59
CA ILE A 66 -0.85 12.02 -9.18
C ILE A 66 -1.12 12.16 -10.68
N GLY A 67 -1.24 11.04 -11.40
CA GLY A 67 -1.49 11.01 -12.83
C GLY A 67 -2.81 11.66 -13.25
N VAL A 68 -3.90 11.41 -12.51
CA VAL A 68 -5.20 12.06 -12.76
C VAL A 68 -5.09 13.57 -12.56
N VAL A 69 -4.53 14.01 -11.43
CA VAL A 69 -4.44 15.44 -11.11
C VAL A 69 -3.56 16.19 -12.11
N THR A 70 -2.37 15.64 -12.39
CA THR A 70 -1.42 16.26 -13.33
C THR A 70 -1.92 16.21 -14.77
N GLY A 71 -2.59 15.12 -15.17
CA GLY A 71 -3.14 14.97 -16.51
C GLY A 71 -4.28 15.95 -16.78
N ILE A 72 -5.23 16.08 -15.85
CA ILE A 72 -6.31 17.09 -15.95
C ILE A 72 -5.71 18.50 -16.01
N ALA A 73 -4.77 18.81 -15.12
CA ALA A 73 -4.15 20.13 -15.10
C ALA A 73 -3.40 20.43 -16.41
N SER A 74 -2.65 19.46 -16.93
CA SER A 74 -1.90 19.59 -18.18
C SER A 74 -2.84 19.73 -19.39
N GLU A 75 -3.96 19.01 -19.41
CA GLU A 75 -4.94 19.10 -20.50
C GLU A 75 -5.57 20.49 -20.53
N VAL A 76 -5.97 21.03 -19.38
CA VAL A 76 -6.53 22.38 -19.26
C VAL A 76 -5.54 23.46 -19.70
N ILE A 77 -4.25 23.29 -19.41
CA ILE A 77 -3.21 24.29 -19.74
C ILE A 77 -2.76 24.19 -21.20
N THR A 78 -2.63 22.97 -21.73
CA THR A 78 -1.96 22.72 -23.02
C THR A 78 -2.90 22.32 -24.15
N GLY A 79 -4.13 21.90 -23.83
CA GLY A 79 -5.09 21.34 -24.78
C GLY A 79 -4.70 19.98 -25.35
N LYS A 80 -3.64 19.33 -24.82
CA LYS A 80 -3.19 18.01 -25.28
C LYS A 80 -3.87 16.90 -24.50
N GLY A 81 -4.38 15.89 -25.20
CA GLY A 81 -5.00 14.73 -24.57
C GLY A 81 -4.04 13.84 -23.78
N PHE A 82 -4.58 12.99 -22.91
CA PHE A 82 -3.85 12.10 -22.01
C PHE A 82 -2.90 11.15 -22.73
N ALA A 83 -3.30 10.61 -23.89
CA ALA A 83 -2.43 9.74 -24.68
C ALA A 83 -1.16 10.45 -25.17
N GLN A 84 -1.28 11.71 -25.60
CA GLN A 84 -0.14 12.52 -26.05
C GLN A 84 0.76 12.90 -24.88
N GLN A 85 0.18 13.23 -23.73
CA GLN A 85 0.92 13.53 -22.51
C GLN A 85 1.71 12.32 -22.02
N LEU A 86 1.12 11.11 -22.05
CA LEU A 86 1.81 9.89 -21.65
C LEU A 86 3.01 9.59 -22.55
N ALA A 87 2.84 9.68 -23.87
CA ALA A 87 3.94 9.46 -24.81
C ALA A 87 5.10 10.47 -24.59
N TRP A 88 4.76 11.72 -24.30
CA TRP A 88 5.75 12.72 -23.93
C TRP A 88 6.45 12.40 -22.61
N ASN A 89 5.70 12.05 -21.57
CA ASN A 89 6.26 11.78 -20.25
C ASN A 89 7.17 10.54 -20.25
N LEU A 90 6.83 9.51 -21.02
CA LEU A 90 7.63 8.29 -21.16
C LEU A 90 8.93 8.53 -21.95
N SER A 91 8.90 9.40 -22.97
CA SER A 91 10.11 9.75 -23.73
C SER A 91 11.07 10.66 -22.95
N HIS A 92 10.57 11.41 -21.98
CA HIS A 92 11.35 12.36 -21.17
C HIS A 92 11.71 11.84 -19.77
N GLY A 93 11.35 10.60 -19.44
CA GLY A 93 11.71 9.98 -18.16
C GLY A 93 10.89 10.48 -16.96
N VAL A 94 9.87 11.32 -17.17
CA VAL A 94 9.12 11.98 -16.08
C VAL A 94 8.27 10.96 -15.33
N SER A 95 7.65 10.03 -16.06
CA SER A 95 6.84 8.96 -15.47
C SER A 95 7.67 8.05 -14.57
N GLU A 96 8.88 7.71 -14.98
CA GLU A 96 9.81 6.85 -14.26
C GLU A 96 10.27 7.51 -12.96
N VAL A 97 10.57 8.82 -13.00
CA VAL A 97 10.95 9.59 -11.80
C VAL A 97 9.80 9.65 -10.80
N ILE A 98 8.56 9.88 -11.27
CA ILE A 98 7.37 9.89 -10.40
C ILE A 98 7.17 8.50 -9.78
N ILE A 99 7.21 7.43 -10.57
CA ILE A 99 7.02 6.06 -10.08
C ILE A 99 8.09 5.71 -9.04
N ALA A 100 9.37 5.95 -9.34
CA ALA A 100 10.46 5.70 -8.41
C ALA A 100 10.32 6.51 -7.12
N GLY A 101 9.98 7.80 -7.24
CA GLY A 101 9.72 8.67 -6.10
C GLY A 101 8.59 8.17 -5.21
N VAL A 102 7.47 7.73 -5.80
CA VAL A 102 6.32 7.18 -5.07
C VAL A 102 6.66 5.85 -4.40
N ILE A 103 7.40 4.96 -5.05
CA ILE A 103 7.85 3.70 -4.43
C ILE A 103 8.68 3.98 -3.18
N VAL A 104 9.69 4.85 -3.30
CA VAL A 104 10.56 5.22 -2.18
C VAL A 104 9.75 5.86 -1.06
N ALA A 105 8.93 6.87 -1.40
CA ALA A 105 8.09 7.57 -0.43
C ALA A 105 7.11 6.63 0.29
N SER A 106 6.60 5.61 -0.40
CA SER A 106 5.68 4.63 0.18
C SER A 106 6.38 3.62 1.09
N CYS A 107 7.67 3.36 0.87
CA CYS A 107 8.45 2.50 1.77
C CYS A 107 9.02 3.24 2.98
N LEU A 108 9.21 4.57 2.91
CA LEU A 108 9.77 5.39 3.99
C LEU A 108 9.16 5.17 5.38
N PRO A 109 7.83 5.02 5.54
CA PRO A 109 7.24 4.82 6.86
C PRO A 109 7.76 3.57 7.56
N ALA A 110 7.94 2.46 6.83
CA ALA A 110 8.51 1.24 7.42
C ALA A 110 9.92 1.48 7.98
N PHE A 111 10.70 2.37 7.36
CA PHE A 111 12.04 2.71 7.85
C PHE A 111 12.01 3.67 9.05
N LYS A 112 11.05 4.59 9.11
CA LYS A 112 10.97 5.65 10.14
C LYS A 112 10.20 5.29 11.40
N VAL A 113 9.30 4.31 11.34
CA VAL A 113 8.52 3.92 12.52
C VAL A 113 9.44 3.33 13.58
N GLU A 114 9.54 4.04 14.71
CA GLU A 114 10.09 3.54 15.97
C GLU A 114 8.96 2.89 16.77
N ALA A 115 9.29 1.83 17.53
CA ALA A 115 8.31 1.02 18.23
C ALA A 115 7.65 1.82 19.37
N ASP A 116 6.46 2.39 19.11
CA ASP A 116 5.57 2.99 20.12
C ASP A 116 4.99 1.90 21.06
N GLY A 117 5.84 1.23 21.82
CA GLY A 117 5.48 0.20 22.81
C GLY A 117 5.02 -1.15 22.23
N GLU A 118 4.82 -1.26 20.91
CA GLU A 118 4.44 -2.49 20.21
C GLU A 118 5.65 -3.19 19.56
N THR A 119 5.69 -4.53 19.63
CA THR A 119 6.75 -5.32 18.99
C THR A 119 6.59 -5.30 17.47
N VAL A 120 7.53 -4.64 16.78
CA VAL A 120 7.66 -4.67 15.33
C VAL A 120 8.58 -5.82 14.92
N PHE A 121 8.17 -6.59 13.92
CA PHE A 121 8.93 -7.72 13.38
C PHE A 121 9.41 -7.43 11.95
N GLY A 122 10.41 -8.18 11.48
CA GLY A 122 10.94 -8.08 10.12
C GLY A 122 11.98 -6.97 9.93
N THR A 123 12.47 -6.85 8.70
CA THR A 123 13.58 -5.94 8.34
C THR A 123 13.25 -5.11 7.10
N GLY A 124 13.82 -3.90 7.04
CA GLY A 124 13.66 -2.98 5.90
C GLY A 124 12.20 -2.61 5.62
N ALA A 125 11.79 -2.71 4.35
CA ALA A 125 10.42 -2.46 3.90
C ALA A 125 9.42 -3.54 4.35
N CYS A 126 9.91 -4.72 4.75
CA CYS A 126 9.09 -5.84 5.19
C CYS A 126 8.85 -5.84 6.71
N LYS A 127 8.91 -4.67 7.36
CA LYS A 127 8.54 -4.55 8.78
C LYS A 127 7.02 -4.64 8.94
N TRP A 128 6.58 -5.38 9.96
CA TRP A 128 5.16 -5.60 10.21
C TRP A 128 4.84 -5.70 11.71
N LYS A 129 3.58 -5.44 12.02
CA LYS A 129 2.96 -5.64 13.34
C LYS A 129 1.94 -6.76 13.24
N ARG A 130 1.76 -7.50 14.34
CA ARG A 130 0.77 -8.57 14.35
C ARG A 130 -0.62 -7.96 14.38
N ASP A 131 -1.40 -8.23 13.34
CA ASP A 131 -2.78 -7.81 13.24
C ASP A 131 -3.64 -9.01 12.83
N GLY A 132 -4.64 -9.35 13.64
CA GLY A 132 -5.54 -10.48 13.37
C GLY A 132 -6.48 -10.26 12.19
N THR A 133 -6.62 -9.03 11.69
CA THR A 133 -7.43 -8.71 10.51
C THR A 133 -6.63 -8.78 9.21
N ALA A 134 -5.31 -8.61 9.29
CA ALA A 134 -4.39 -8.66 8.16
C ALA A 134 -4.10 -10.10 7.69
N ARG A 135 -3.73 -10.21 6.41
CA ARG A 135 -3.36 -11.50 5.80
C ARG A 135 -2.17 -12.11 6.53
N ALA A 136 -2.23 -13.41 6.79
CA ALA A 136 -1.22 -14.14 7.56
C ALA A 136 -0.96 -13.58 8.98
N GLU A 137 -1.90 -12.81 9.53
CA GLU A 137 -1.76 -12.04 10.77
C GLU A 137 -0.62 -10.99 10.74
N ARG A 138 -0.24 -10.50 9.54
CA ARG A 138 0.87 -9.57 9.34
C ARG A 138 0.38 -8.24 8.76
N GLY A 139 0.27 -7.23 9.61
CA GLY A 139 0.02 -5.85 9.20
C GLY A 139 1.33 -5.13 8.88
N TYR A 140 1.70 -5.04 7.60
CA TYR A 140 2.93 -4.38 7.18
C TYR A 140 2.89 -2.87 7.42
N LEU A 141 4.01 -2.30 7.85
CA LEU A 141 4.14 -0.87 8.15
C LEU A 141 4.22 0.02 6.91
N VAL A 142 4.40 -0.57 5.72
CA VAL A 142 4.24 0.15 4.46
C VAL A 142 2.77 0.44 4.14
N ASP A 143 1.84 -0.28 4.77
CA ASP A 143 0.42 -0.06 4.63
C ASP A 143 0.01 1.18 5.43
N PRO A 144 -0.61 2.20 4.81
CA PRO A 144 -1.16 3.32 5.56
C PRO A 144 -2.15 2.85 6.64
N LEU A 145 -2.87 1.74 6.46
CA LEU A 145 -3.83 1.23 7.45
C LEU A 145 -3.16 0.83 8.77
N ASN A 146 -1.89 0.41 8.71
CA ASN A 146 -1.11 0.00 9.88
C ASN A 146 -0.22 1.14 10.43
N LEU A 147 -0.21 2.29 9.76
CA LEU A 147 0.37 3.52 10.25
C LEU A 147 -0.65 4.23 11.11
N ASP A 148 -0.34 4.40 12.39
CA ASP A 148 -1.18 5.13 13.32
C ASP A 148 -1.19 6.62 12.95
N PRO A 149 -2.25 7.15 12.32
CA PRO A 149 -2.30 8.52 11.85
C PRO A 149 -2.78 9.45 12.99
N ARG A 150 -2.56 9.08 14.27
CA ARG A 150 -2.98 9.88 15.43
C ARG A 150 -2.48 11.33 15.40
N THR A 151 -1.41 11.61 14.66
CA THR A 151 -0.86 12.96 14.42
C THR A 151 -1.53 13.73 13.28
N LEU A 152 -2.30 13.06 12.41
CA LEU A 152 -3.01 13.70 11.30
C LEU A 152 -4.37 14.28 11.76
N PRO A 153 -4.77 15.45 11.26
CA PRO A 153 -6.06 16.05 11.59
C PRO A 153 -7.21 15.13 11.15
N GLY A 154 -8.00 14.69 12.13
CA GLY A 154 -9.19 13.88 11.94
C GLY A 154 -10.21 14.12 13.04
N LYS A 155 -11.50 13.95 12.72
CA LYS A 155 -12.62 14.01 13.66
C LYS A 155 -13.08 12.60 13.99
N ASP A 156 -13.17 12.27 15.26
CA ASP A 156 -13.74 10.99 15.69
C ASP A 156 -15.25 11.00 15.47
N THR A 157 -15.77 10.06 14.69
CA THR A 157 -17.20 9.87 14.41
C THR A 157 -17.65 8.47 14.83
N VAL A 158 -18.96 8.21 14.76
CA VAL A 158 -19.56 6.88 15.03
C VAL A 158 -19.08 5.77 14.08
N LEU A 159 -18.43 6.13 12.96
CA LEU A 159 -17.82 5.21 11.99
C LEU A 159 -16.30 5.03 12.21
N GLY A 160 -15.72 5.69 13.23
CA GLY A 160 -14.27 5.78 13.47
C GLY A 160 -13.74 7.21 13.25
N ARG A 161 -12.41 7.40 13.37
CA ARG A 161 -11.75 8.68 13.04
C ARG A 161 -11.90 8.97 11.56
N VAL A 162 -12.56 10.07 11.20
CA VAL A 162 -12.80 10.56 9.83
C VAL A 162 -11.89 11.77 9.60
N GLY A 163 -10.96 11.65 8.65
CA GLY A 163 -9.91 12.63 8.35
C GLY A 163 -9.11 12.17 7.15
N PHE A 164 -7.85 12.60 7.00
CA PHE A 164 -6.88 11.92 6.13
C PHE A 164 -6.56 10.54 6.71
N VAL A 165 -7.53 9.63 6.57
CA VAL A 165 -7.45 8.28 7.08
C VAL A 165 -7.01 7.34 5.97
N PRO A 166 -6.25 6.29 6.30
CA PRO A 166 -5.75 5.32 5.33
C PRO A 166 -6.84 4.71 4.43
N PHE A 167 -8.04 4.52 4.96
CA PHE A 167 -9.16 4.01 4.19
C PHE A 167 -9.57 4.93 3.03
N VAL A 168 -9.60 6.26 3.26
CA VAL A 168 -9.97 7.25 2.24
C VAL A 168 -8.90 7.32 1.16
N GLU A 169 -7.62 7.18 1.54
CA GLU A 169 -6.52 7.08 0.59
C GLU A 169 -6.72 5.90 -0.37
N MET A 170 -7.03 4.70 0.15
CA MET A 170 -7.26 3.51 -0.67
C MET A 170 -8.51 3.64 -1.56
N LEU A 171 -9.57 4.25 -1.06
CA LEU A 171 -10.77 4.50 -1.86
C LEU A 171 -10.48 5.47 -3.02
N ASN A 172 -9.81 6.59 -2.75
CA ASN A 172 -9.41 7.56 -3.76
C ASN A 172 -8.42 6.97 -4.77
N ALA A 173 -7.47 6.15 -4.30
CA ALA A 173 -6.55 5.40 -5.15
C ALA A 173 -7.29 4.52 -6.16
N ARG A 174 -8.26 3.73 -5.70
CA ARG A 174 -9.06 2.84 -6.56
C ARG A 174 -9.90 3.63 -7.56
N LEU A 175 -10.54 4.71 -7.11
CA LEU A 175 -11.28 5.60 -8.00
C LEU A 175 -10.35 6.24 -9.05
N ALA A 176 -9.16 6.70 -8.66
CA ALA A 176 -8.19 7.27 -9.59
C ALA A 176 -7.72 6.26 -10.64
N MET A 177 -7.47 5.01 -10.25
CA MET A 177 -7.12 3.94 -11.19
C MET A 177 -8.25 3.71 -12.22
N LEU A 178 -9.50 3.67 -11.78
CA LEU A 178 -10.66 3.56 -12.67
C LEU A 178 -10.80 4.79 -13.58
N THR A 179 -10.57 5.99 -13.05
CA THR A 179 -10.60 7.24 -13.82
C THR A 179 -9.55 7.23 -14.93
N ILE A 180 -8.31 6.81 -14.64
CA ILE A 180 -7.26 6.70 -15.66
C ILE A 180 -7.69 5.74 -16.78
N ILE A 181 -8.26 4.59 -16.43
CA ILE A 181 -8.78 3.63 -17.44
C ILE A 181 -9.87 4.30 -18.28
N ALA A 182 -10.82 4.99 -17.64
CA ALA A 182 -11.91 5.68 -18.33
C ALA A 182 -11.40 6.77 -19.27
N LEU A 183 -10.35 7.51 -18.88
CA LEU A 183 -9.74 8.55 -19.71
C LEU A 183 -9.02 7.94 -20.92
N PHE A 184 -8.19 6.92 -20.73
CA PHE A 184 -7.46 6.28 -21.84
C PHE A 184 -8.37 5.54 -22.82
N VAL A 185 -9.46 4.95 -22.34
CA VAL A 185 -10.44 4.28 -23.22
C VAL A 185 -11.41 5.28 -23.83
N GLY A 186 -11.80 6.31 -23.07
CA GLY A 186 -12.79 7.28 -23.46
C GLY A 186 -12.28 8.30 -24.48
N GLU A 187 -11.04 8.78 -24.35
CA GLU A 187 -10.48 9.79 -25.26
C GLU A 187 -10.47 9.33 -26.72
N PRO A 188 -10.00 8.10 -27.04
CA PRO A 188 -10.05 7.59 -28.41
C PRO A 188 -11.48 7.44 -28.96
N LEU A 189 -12.47 7.18 -28.10
CA LEU A 189 -13.87 7.03 -28.50
C LEU A 189 -14.53 8.38 -28.78
N VAL A 190 -14.16 9.41 -28.03
CA VAL A 190 -14.70 10.77 -28.15
C VAL A 190 -13.99 11.56 -29.27
N GLY A 191 -12.73 11.24 -29.57
CA GLY A 191 -11.97 11.85 -30.66
C GLY A 191 -11.42 13.25 -30.36
N HIS A 192 -11.65 13.75 -29.14
CA HIS A 192 -11.07 14.99 -28.61
C HIS A 192 -10.77 14.83 -27.11
N PRO A 193 -9.91 15.67 -26.53
CA PRO A 193 -9.65 15.66 -25.09
C PRO A 193 -10.95 15.94 -24.28
N PHE A 194 -11.09 15.37 -23.08
CA PHE A 194 -12.33 15.41 -22.31
C PHE A 194 -12.67 16.77 -21.70
N PHE A 195 -11.67 17.55 -21.32
CA PHE A 195 -11.80 18.77 -20.53
C PHE A 195 -11.53 20.05 -21.34
N THR A 196 -11.08 19.92 -22.59
CA THR A 196 -11.02 21.04 -23.53
C THR A 196 -11.98 20.80 -24.68
N ALA A 197 -12.72 21.85 -25.08
CA ALA A 197 -13.67 21.79 -26.19
C ALA A 197 -12.97 21.38 -27.52
N PRO A 198 -13.68 20.72 -28.45
CA PRO A 198 -13.18 20.46 -29.80
C PRO A 198 -12.84 21.75 -30.57
#